data_AF-A0A3R7GIA2-F1
#
_entry.id   AF-A0A3R7GIA2-F1
#
_cell.length_a   1.000
_cell.length_b   1.000
_cell.length_c   1.000
_cell.angle_alpha   90.00
_cell.angle_beta   90.00
_cell.angle_gamma   90.00
#
_symmetry.space_group_name_H-M   'P 1'
#
loop_
_entity.id
_entity.type
_entity.pdbx_description
1 polymer ?
#
loop_
_entity_poly.entity_id
_entity_poly.type
_entity_poly.pdbx_seq_one_letter_code
_entity_poly.pdbx_strand_id
1 'polypeptide(L)'
;MPRSYFDRVLFLDADNVPVRDPSFLFESPEFIDTGAVFWPDFWHPSHTIFNIHGQSLLWEILDTPFVNSFEQESGQLLIDRRRHAAPLDLVKFYTFHRPNPFTRLKLAYGDKDLFRFAWLKLKVPFHMVQTPPSVAGKVINGTFCGMTMVQHDSQGEVLFLHRNSNKLTGQVKRKKVYHRAKAIKRARNRLIEQGIFRFPDGKDIEEEEAKMNLTLAPTLEPLDPDGLPDPAMWSHLLSFNTTSRRVFYKIQPYRATPQFPDWQRCYGQRELGKNDHFYTQEFADLPYSGLETQIRQFAQDAIQIQAQT
;
A
#
# COMPACT_ATOMS: atom_id res chain seq x y z
N MET A 1 8.49 -9.96 -15.43
CA MET A 1 7.46 -10.64 -16.25
C MET A 1 7.93 -11.51 -17.44
N PRO A 2 9.20 -11.62 -17.89
CA PRO A 2 9.51 -12.39 -19.12
C PRO A 2 9.35 -13.94 -19.05
N ARG A 3 8.89 -14.51 -17.92
CA ARG A 3 8.84 -15.97 -17.70
C ARG A 3 7.44 -16.55 -17.45
N SER A 4 6.39 -15.76 -17.59
CA SER A 4 5.02 -16.28 -17.52
C SER A 4 4.58 -16.77 -18.91
N TYR A 5 4.00 -17.96 -18.99
CA TYR A 5 3.41 -18.54 -20.20
C TYR A 5 1.98 -18.03 -20.49
N PHE A 6 1.41 -17.23 -19.58
CA PHE A 6 0.06 -16.71 -19.73
C PHE A 6 0.03 -15.48 -20.66
N ASP A 7 -0.85 -15.54 -21.65
CA ASP A 7 -1.09 -14.45 -22.61
C ASP A 7 -1.87 -13.30 -21.97
N ARG A 8 -2.92 -13.62 -21.22
CA ARG A 8 -3.77 -12.67 -20.50
C ARG A 8 -3.50 -12.83 -19.00
N VAL A 9 -3.16 -11.74 -18.34
CA VAL A 9 -2.67 -11.77 -16.95
C VAL A 9 -3.38 -10.71 -16.12
N LEU A 10 -3.98 -11.15 -15.02
CA LEU A 10 -4.28 -10.29 -13.88
C LEU A 10 -3.07 -10.33 -12.94
N PHE A 11 -2.33 -9.23 -12.87
CA PHE A 11 -1.28 -9.03 -11.88
C PHE A 11 -1.91 -8.45 -10.61
N LEU A 12 -1.49 -8.94 -9.44
CA LEU A 12 -1.90 -8.47 -8.13
C LEU A 12 -0.68 -8.40 -7.21
N ASP A 13 -0.56 -7.31 -6.46
CA ASP A 13 0.35 -7.21 -5.34
C ASP A 13 -0.08 -8.17 -4.21
N ALA A 14 0.90 -8.62 -3.41
CA ALA A 14 0.67 -9.60 -2.34
C ALA A 14 -0.27 -9.09 -1.23
N ASP A 15 -0.48 -7.78 -1.16
CA ASP A 15 -1.37 -7.12 -0.20
C ASP A 15 -2.59 -6.48 -0.88
N ASN A 16 -2.90 -6.94 -2.09
CA ASN A 16 -4.09 -6.58 -2.82
C ASN A 16 -5.03 -7.81 -2.94
N VAL A 17 -6.15 -7.74 -2.24
CA VAL A 17 -7.05 -8.89 -2.06
C VAL A 17 -8.37 -8.63 -2.77
N PRO A 18 -8.81 -9.52 -3.68
CA PRO A 18 -10.12 -9.41 -4.29
C PRO A 18 -11.22 -9.82 -3.29
N VAL A 19 -12.33 -9.09 -3.26
CA VAL A 19 -13.49 -9.41 -2.39
C VAL A 19 -14.42 -10.48 -2.96
N ARG A 20 -14.24 -10.81 -4.25
CA ARG A 20 -14.96 -11.85 -5.00
C ARG A 20 -14.10 -12.33 -6.16
N ASP A 21 -14.46 -13.46 -6.77
CA ASP A 21 -13.72 -14.02 -7.91
C ASP A 21 -13.58 -12.97 -9.04
N PRO A 22 -12.34 -12.55 -9.39
CA PRO A 22 -12.09 -11.54 -10.41
C PRO A 22 -12.02 -12.13 -11.83
N SER A 23 -12.26 -13.43 -12.03
CA SER A 23 -12.11 -14.10 -13.34
C SER A 23 -13.01 -13.51 -14.43
N PHE A 24 -14.18 -12.97 -14.06
CA PHE A 24 -15.08 -12.30 -15.00
C PHE A 24 -14.43 -11.11 -15.73
N LEU A 25 -13.38 -10.52 -15.17
CA LEU A 25 -12.68 -9.40 -15.81
C LEU A 25 -12.05 -9.78 -17.16
N PHE A 26 -11.67 -11.05 -17.37
CA PHE A 26 -11.09 -11.51 -18.63
C PHE A 26 -12.08 -11.57 -19.79
N GLU A 27 -13.38 -11.48 -19.49
CA GLU A 27 -14.48 -11.48 -20.45
C GLU A 27 -15.20 -10.12 -20.47
N SER A 28 -14.75 -9.15 -19.68
CA SER A 28 -15.39 -7.86 -19.57
C SER A 28 -15.27 -7.08 -20.90
N PRO A 29 -16.28 -6.29 -21.30
CA PRO A 29 -16.21 -5.50 -22.53
C PRO A 29 -14.97 -4.60 -22.59
N GLU A 30 -14.58 -4.03 -21.46
CA GLU A 30 -13.40 -3.16 -21.31
C GLU A 30 -12.11 -3.89 -21.68
N PHE A 31 -11.96 -5.13 -21.20
CA PHE A 31 -10.78 -5.93 -21.47
C PHE A 31 -10.80 -6.55 -22.88
N ILE A 32 -11.96 -6.97 -23.39
CA ILE A 32 -12.06 -7.49 -24.76
C ILE A 32 -11.74 -6.39 -25.78
N ASP A 33 -12.29 -5.20 -25.60
CA ASP A 33 -12.07 -4.05 -26.49
C ASP A 33 -10.60 -3.61 -26.49
N THR A 34 -10.04 -3.34 -25.31
CA THR A 34 -8.72 -2.70 -25.21
C THR A 34 -7.57 -3.68 -24.97
N GLY A 35 -7.82 -4.80 -24.30
CA GLY A 35 -6.82 -5.74 -23.82
C GLY A 35 -5.97 -5.22 -22.65
N ALA A 36 -6.34 -4.08 -22.05
CA ALA A 36 -5.65 -3.51 -20.90
C ALA A 36 -6.64 -2.75 -20.00
N VAL A 37 -6.82 -3.21 -18.76
CA VAL A 37 -7.65 -2.53 -17.75
C VAL A 37 -6.76 -2.10 -16.58
N PHE A 38 -6.86 -0.82 -16.24
CA PHE A 38 -6.13 -0.18 -15.14
C PHE A 38 -7.10 0.43 -14.13
N TRP A 39 -6.62 0.57 -12.89
CA TRP A 39 -7.38 1.16 -11.80
C TRP A 39 -6.77 2.50 -11.36
N PRO A 40 -7.63 3.45 -10.93
CA PRO A 40 -7.16 4.72 -10.44
C PRO A 40 -6.50 4.57 -9.07
N ASP A 41 -5.45 5.34 -8.82
CA ASP A 41 -4.92 5.67 -7.50
C ASP A 41 -5.77 6.82 -6.90
N PHE A 42 -5.57 7.16 -5.63
CA PHE A 42 -6.20 8.28 -4.94
C PHE A 42 -5.93 9.64 -5.58
N TRP A 43 -4.90 9.75 -6.40
CA TRP A 43 -4.37 11.04 -6.81
C TRP A 43 -4.90 11.45 -8.16
N HIS A 44 -5.44 12.66 -8.17
CA HIS A 44 -5.74 13.40 -9.37
C HIS A 44 -4.72 14.54 -9.53
N PRO A 45 -4.31 14.95 -10.74
CA PRO A 45 -3.33 16.01 -10.97
C PRO A 45 -3.56 17.31 -10.21
N SER A 46 -4.81 17.63 -9.85
CA SER A 46 -5.16 18.82 -9.04
C SER A 46 -4.79 18.71 -7.56
N HIS A 47 -4.62 17.49 -7.02
CA HIS A 47 -4.39 17.21 -5.60
C HIS A 47 -3.34 16.11 -5.37
N THR A 48 -2.50 15.85 -6.38
CA THR A 48 -1.45 14.85 -6.27
C THR A 48 -0.40 15.25 -5.24
N ILE A 49 0.10 14.25 -4.49
CA ILE A 49 1.26 14.39 -3.61
C ILE A 49 2.57 14.06 -4.33
N PHE A 50 2.49 13.75 -5.63
CA PHE A 50 3.59 13.44 -6.52
C PHE A 50 3.76 14.56 -7.55
N ASN A 51 4.77 14.47 -8.39
CA ASN A 51 5.05 15.47 -9.42
C ASN A 51 4.40 15.08 -10.76
N ILE A 52 3.14 14.63 -10.72
CA ILE A 52 2.35 14.18 -11.88
C ILE A 52 1.20 15.19 -12.12
N HIS A 53 1.54 16.47 -12.17
CA HIS A 53 0.62 17.57 -12.51
C HIS A 53 1.00 18.22 -13.84
N GLY A 54 0.14 19.08 -14.40
CA GLY A 54 0.31 19.63 -15.74
C GLY A 54 1.52 20.57 -15.96
N GLN A 55 2.19 20.99 -14.89
CA GLN A 55 3.41 21.83 -14.95
C GLN A 55 4.69 21.01 -14.69
N SER A 56 4.57 19.69 -14.56
CA SER A 56 5.72 18.83 -14.29
C SER A 56 6.58 18.61 -15.54
N LEU A 57 7.90 18.62 -15.37
CA LEU A 57 8.89 18.24 -16.38
C LEU A 57 8.69 16.79 -16.87
N LEU A 58 7.91 15.99 -16.15
CA LEU A 58 7.52 14.64 -16.53
C LEU A 58 7.00 14.57 -17.97
N TRP A 59 6.12 15.49 -18.36
CA TRP A 59 5.47 15.46 -19.67
C TRP A 59 6.43 15.78 -20.82
N GLU A 60 7.43 16.62 -20.57
CA GLU A 60 8.52 16.88 -21.51
C GLU A 60 9.46 15.68 -21.64
N ILE A 61 9.80 15.02 -20.52
CA ILE A 61 10.65 13.82 -20.52
C ILE A 61 9.97 12.64 -21.20
N LEU A 62 8.67 12.48 -20.99
CA LEU A 62 7.86 11.49 -21.70
C LEU A 62 7.65 11.88 -23.17
N ASP A 63 7.86 13.15 -23.53
CA ASP A 63 7.47 13.72 -24.82
C ASP A 63 6.02 13.32 -25.17
N THR A 64 5.12 13.67 -24.23
CA THR A 64 3.69 13.34 -24.27
C THR A 64 2.90 14.52 -23.69
N PRO A 65 1.81 14.98 -24.34
CA PRO A 65 0.98 16.04 -23.79
C PRO A 65 0.43 15.68 -22.41
N PHE A 66 0.22 16.69 -21.56
CA PHE A 66 -0.42 16.49 -20.25
C PHE A 66 -1.81 15.87 -20.42
N VAL A 67 -2.06 14.80 -19.64
CA VAL A 67 -3.36 14.15 -19.55
C VAL A 67 -3.94 14.36 -18.16
N ASN A 68 -5.06 15.08 -18.09
CA ASN A 68 -5.80 15.31 -16.86
C ASN A 68 -6.70 14.11 -16.53
N SER A 69 -6.10 13.06 -15.98
CA SER A 69 -6.79 11.85 -15.51
C SER A 69 -6.28 11.46 -14.13
N PHE A 70 -6.99 10.57 -13.44
CA PHE A 70 -6.41 9.89 -12.28
C PHE A 70 -5.06 9.27 -12.61
N GLU A 71 -4.19 9.29 -11.61
CA GLU A 71 -2.99 8.46 -11.54
C GLU A 71 -3.38 6.99 -11.49
N GLN A 72 -2.49 6.11 -11.95
CA GLN A 72 -2.75 4.69 -12.09
C GLN A 72 -2.06 3.90 -10.97
N GLU A 73 -2.85 3.07 -10.28
CA GLU A 73 -2.37 2.16 -9.23
C GLU A 73 -1.84 0.87 -9.87
N SER A 74 -0.57 0.52 -9.62
CA SER A 74 0.12 -0.62 -10.21
C SER A 74 -0.05 -1.93 -9.42
N GLY A 75 -0.61 -1.85 -8.21
CA GLY A 75 -0.90 -3.02 -7.38
C GLY A 75 -1.92 -3.99 -7.99
N GLN A 76 -2.61 -3.61 -9.07
CA GLN A 76 -3.36 -4.53 -9.91
C GLN A 76 -3.46 -4.05 -11.36
N LEU A 77 -3.27 -4.98 -12.29
CA LEU A 77 -3.26 -4.72 -13.72
C LEU A 77 -3.85 -5.91 -14.46
N LEU A 78 -4.74 -5.68 -15.41
CA LEU A 78 -5.22 -6.73 -16.29
C LEU A 78 -4.76 -6.46 -17.72
N ILE A 79 -3.88 -7.32 -18.25
CA ILE A 79 -3.18 -7.06 -19.51
C ILE A 79 -3.16 -8.32 -20.40
N ASP A 80 -3.56 -8.15 -21.65
CA ASP A 80 -3.23 -9.05 -22.76
C ASP A 80 -1.81 -8.72 -23.25
N ARG A 81 -0.85 -9.55 -22.86
CA ARG A 81 0.57 -9.34 -23.14
C ARG A 81 0.93 -9.46 -24.60
N ARG A 82 0.15 -10.22 -25.39
CA ARG A 82 0.39 -10.37 -26.83
C ARG A 82 0.02 -9.11 -27.58
N ARG A 83 -1.10 -8.48 -27.18
CA ARG A 83 -1.53 -7.18 -27.73
C ARG A 83 -0.63 -6.04 -27.27
N HIS A 84 0.02 -6.17 -26.10
CA HIS A 84 0.74 -5.07 -25.44
C HIS A 84 2.25 -5.29 -25.26
N ALA A 85 2.90 -6.06 -26.13
CA ALA A 85 4.34 -6.30 -26.03
C ALA A 85 5.17 -4.99 -26.03
N ALA A 86 4.89 -4.07 -26.96
CA ALA A 86 5.62 -2.81 -27.05
C ALA A 86 5.43 -1.88 -25.82
N PRO A 87 4.20 -1.64 -25.33
CA PRO A 87 4.02 -0.93 -24.05
C PRO A 87 4.72 -1.59 -22.87
N LEU A 88 4.69 -2.92 -22.75
CA LEU A 88 5.36 -3.63 -21.67
C LEU A 88 6.89 -3.49 -21.73
N ASP A 89 7.48 -3.49 -22.92
CA ASP A 89 8.91 -3.22 -23.10
C ASP A 89 9.26 -1.77 -22.74
N LEU A 90 8.37 -0.82 -23.02
CA LEU A 90 8.55 0.56 -22.60
C LEU A 90 8.42 0.74 -21.08
N VAL A 91 7.51 0.03 -20.40
CA VAL A 91 7.46 -0.02 -18.93
C VAL A 91 8.79 -0.54 -18.39
N LYS A 92 9.31 -1.65 -18.95
CA LYS A 92 10.61 -2.19 -18.55
C LYS A 92 11.73 -1.17 -18.73
N PHE A 93 11.72 -0.41 -19.83
CA PHE A 93 12.66 0.69 -20.03
C PHE A 93 12.52 1.76 -18.94
N TYR A 94 11.30 2.25 -18.67
CA TYR A 94 11.04 3.25 -17.62
C TYR A 94 11.48 2.78 -16.23
N THR A 95 11.31 1.49 -15.90
CA THR A 95 11.67 0.94 -14.59
C THR A 95 13.19 0.75 -14.43
N PHE A 96 13.84 0.14 -15.43
CA PHE A 96 15.20 -0.38 -15.26
C PHE A 96 16.30 0.45 -15.93
N HIS A 97 15.97 1.35 -16.85
CA HIS A 97 16.98 2.18 -17.50
C HIS A 97 17.71 3.06 -16.47
N ARG A 98 19.02 3.25 -16.67
CA ARG A 98 19.89 4.06 -15.81
C ARG A 98 20.77 4.97 -16.68
N PRO A 99 20.93 6.26 -16.32
CA PRO A 99 20.31 6.94 -15.18
C PRO A 99 18.79 7.08 -15.37
N ASN A 100 18.02 6.91 -14.29
CA ASN A 100 16.57 7.00 -14.35
C ASN A 100 16.12 8.45 -14.06
N PRO A 101 15.58 9.19 -15.06
CA PRO A 101 15.16 10.57 -14.85
C PRO A 101 13.98 10.70 -13.88
N PHE A 102 13.05 9.73 -13.85
CA PHE A 102 11.90 9.77 -12.95
C PHE A 102 12.35 9.81 -11.49
N THR A 103 13.28 8.92 -11.11
CA THR A 103 13.81 8.87 -9.74
C THR A 103 14.75 10.04 -9.45
N ARG A 104 15.66 10.36 -10.38
CA ARG A 104 16.67 11.41 -10.18
C ARG A 104 16.05 12.80 -10.00
N LEU A 105 14.98 13.08 -10.75
CA LEU A 105 14.27 14.37 -10.72
C LEU A 105 13.01 14.32 -9.85
N LYS A 106 12.75 13.20 -9.16
CA LYS A 106 11.59 12.98 -8.28
C LYS A 106 10.25 13.26 -8.99
N LEU A 107 10.13 12.80 -10.24
CA LEU A 107 8.96 13.02 -11.09
C LEU A 107 7.84 12.00 -10.83
N ALA A 108 8.24 10.76 -10.60
CA ALA A 108 7.38 9.65 -10.20
C ALA A 108 8.13 8.79 -9.17
N TYR A 109 7.38 8.09 -8.31
CA TYR A 109 7.94 7.26 -7.24
C TYR A 109 7.62 5.79 -7.49
N GLY A 110 8.66 4.95 -7.52
CA GLY A 110 8.51 3.52 -7.77
C GLY A 110 8.06 3.22 -9.20
N ASP A 111 7.23 2.20 -9.33
CA ASP A 111 6.58 1.73 -10.57
C ASP A 111 5.24 2.41 -10.85
N LYS A 112 4.80 3.27 -9.93
CA LYS A 112 3.57 4.03 -10.05
C LYS A 112 3.46 4.76 -11.39
N ASP A 113 2.26 4.70 -11.99
CA ASP A 113 1.89 5.30 -13.28
C ASP A 113 2.74 4.89 -14.49
N LEU A 114 3.81 4.11 -14.33
CA LEU A 114 4.71 3.78 -15.43
C LEU A 114 3.99 2.99 -16.54
N PHE A 115 3.02 2.14 -16.17
CA PHE A 115 2.16 1.45 -17.13
C PHE A 115 1.31 2.45 -17.90
N ARG A 116 0.59 3.35 -17.21
CA ARG A 116 -0.19 4.39 -17.89
C ARG A 116 0.68 5.25 -18.81
N PHE A 117 1.88 5.66 -18.38
CA PHE A 117 2.79 6.47 -19.22
C PHE A 117 3.21 5.73 -20.49
N ALA A 118 3.50 4.44 -20.42
CA ALA A 118 3.88 3.67 -21.60
C ALA A 118 2.73 3.58 -22.62
N TRP A 119 1.49 3.37 -22.14
CA TRP A 119 0.31 3.35 -23.01
C TRP A 119 0.01 4.71 -23.61
N LEU A 120 0.12 5.79 -22.83
CA LEU A 120 -0.04 7.16 -23.33
C LEU A 120 1.01 7.52 -24.37
N LYS A 121 2.29 7.20 -24.13
CA LYS A 121 3.39 7.47 -25.07
C LYS A 121 3.18 6.78 -26.41
N LEU A 122 2.78 5.51 -26.38
CA LEU A 122 2.58 4.71 -27.58
C LEU A 122 1.18 4.88 -28.19
N LYS A 123 0.32 5.71 -27.58
CA LYS A 123 -1.07 5.95 -28.01
C LYS A 123 -1.86 4.65 -28.17
N VAL A 124 -1.61 3.69 -27.27
CA VAL A 124 -2.30 2.40 -27.24
C VAL A 124 -3.53 2.53 -26.34
N PRO A 125 -4.72 2.10 -26.79
CA PRO A 125 -5.93 2.18 -25.96
C PRO A 125 -5.82 1.29 -24.72
N PHE A 126 -6.39 1.76 -23.62
CA PHE A 126 -6.61 1.02 -22.39
C PHE A 126 -7.89 1.53 -21.73
N HIS A 127 -8.51 0.70 -20.92
CA HIS A 127 -9.61 1.12 -20.07
C HIS A 127 -9.08 1.53 -18.69
N MET A 128 -9.36 2.76 -18.26
CA MET A 128 -9.20 3.18 -16.88
C MET A 128 -10.55 3.06 -16.17
N VAL A 129 -10.62 2.30 -15.09
CA VAL A 129 -11.82 2.24 -14.25
C VAL A 129 -12.18 3.64 -13.77
N GLN A 130 -13.45 4.00 -13.98
CA GLN A 130 -13.93 5.37 -13.82
C GLN A 130 -14.36 5.71 -12.39
N THR A 131 -14.65 4.71 -11.57
CA THR A 131 -15.08 4.87 -10.18
C THR A 131 -13.87 5.25 -9.31
N PRO A 132 -13.88 6.41 -8.64
CA PRO A 132 -12.78 6.81 -7.77
C PRO A 132 -12.55 5.79 -6.64
N PRO A 133 -11.32 5.62 -6.15
CA PRO A 133 -11.06 4.70 -5.05
C PRO A 133 -11.73 5.16 -3.75
N SER A 134 -12.25 4.22 -2.99
CA SER A 134 -12.71 4.41 -1.62
C SER A 134 -11.57 4.10 -0.63
N VAL A 135 -11.78 4.35 0.66
CA VAL A 135 -10.75 4.12 1.70
C VAL A 135 -11.33 3.28 2.83
N ALA A 136 -10.75 2.11 3.07
CA ALA A 136 -11.04 1.31 4.25
C ALA A 136 -10.02 1.59 5.36
N GLY A 137 -10.49 1.59 6.60
CA GLY A 137 -9.67 1.96 7.74
C GLY A 137 -10.34 1.72 9.09
N LYS A 138 -9.59 2.06 10.15
CA LYS A 138 -10.00 1.86 11.55
C LYS A 138 -10.45 3.18 12.14
N VAL A 139 -11.50 3.14 12.97
CA VAL A 139 -11.94 4.26 13.80
C VAL A 139 -11.57 3.99 15.25
N ILE A 140 -10.87 4.92 15.89
CA ILE A 140 -10.56 4.90 17.33
C ILE A 140 -10.99 6.25 17.90
N ASN A 141 -11.91 6.25 18.86
CA ASN A 141 -12.43 7.45 19.53
C ASN A 141 -12.84 8.56 18.54
N GLY A 142 -13.60 8.20 17.50
CA GLY A 142 -14.08 9.13 16.47
C GLY A 142 -13.03 9.60 15.45
N THR A 143 -11.77 9.17 15.59
CA THR A 143 -10.71 9.43 14.61
C THR A 143 -10.59 8.25 13.66
N PHE A 144 -10.83 8.49 12.37
CA PHE A 144 -10.57 7.52 11.31
C PHE A 144 -9.09 7.53 10.91
N CYS A 145 -8.58 6.37 10.52
CA CYS A 145 -7.30 6.22 9.83
C CYS A 145 -7.47 5.25 8.67
N GLY A 146 -7.54 5.79 7.45
CA GLY A 146 -7.57 5.00 6.23
C GLY A 146 -6.22 4.37 5.93
N MET A 147 -6.20 3.05 5.69
CA MET A 147 -4.96 2.27 5.50
C MET A 147 -5.04 1.34 4.28
N THR A 148 -6.19 1.25 3.64
CA THR A 148 -6.45 0.36 2.52
C THR A 148 -7.20 1.13 1.44
N MET A 149 -6.65 1.14 0.23
CA MET A 149 -7.33 1.63 -0.96
C MET A 149 -8.34 0.59 -1.42
N VAL A 150 -9.56 1.05 -1.66
CA VAL A 150 -10.67 0.21 -2.10
C VAL A 150 -11.00 0.58 -3.52
N GLN A 151 -10.89 -0.39 -4.43
CA GLN A 151 -11.03 -0.16 -5.86
C GLN A 151 -12.15 -1.02 -6.42
N HIS A 152 -12.78 -0.51 -7.47
CA HIS A 152 -14.04 -1.00 -7.98
C HIS A 152 -13.87 -1.66 -9.34
N ASP A 153 -14.85 -2.42 -9.78
CA ASP A 153 -14.98 -2.80 -11.18
C ASP A 153 -15.58 -1.66 -12.03
N SER A 154 -15.81 -1.91 -13.33
CA SER A 154 -16.39 -0.93 -14.25
C SER A 154 -17.85 -0.60 -13.95
N GLN A 155 -18.54 -1.43 -13.15
CA GLN A 155 -19.91 -1.18 -12.70
C GLN A 155 -19.98 -0.40 -11.38
N GLY A 156 -18.82 -0.13 -10.76
CA GLY A 156 -18.73 0.62 -9.51
C GLY A 156 -18.87 -0.24 -8.25
N GLU A 157 -18.90 -1.56 -8.38
CA GLU A 157 -18.91 -2.47 -7.24
C GLU A 157 -17.49 -2.68 -6.72
N VAL A 158 -17.34 -2.77 -5.39
CA VAL A 158 -16.02 -3.02 -4.77
C VAL A 158 -15.48 -4.36 -5.27
N LEU A 159 -14.23 -4.35 -5.73
CA LEU A 159 -13.55 -5.55 -6.21
C LEU A 159 -12.24 -5.82 -5.49
N PHE A 160 -11.43 -4.79 -5.22
CA PHE A 160 -10.08 -4.94 -4.69
C PHE A 160 -9.89 -4.14 -3.39
N LEU A 161 -9.24 -4.76 -2.42
CA LEU A 161 -8.78 -4.15 -1.18
C LEU A 161 -7.25 -4.19 -1.16
N HIS A 162 -6.64 -3.09 -1.59
CA HIS A 162 -5.20 -2.92 -1.60
C HIS A 162 -4.75 -2.29 -0.27
N ARG A 163 -4.03 -3.04 0.57
CA ARG A 163 -3.60 -2.56 1.89
C ARG A 163 -2.32 -1.73 1.78
N ASN A 164 -2.41 -0.47 1.37
CA ASN A 164 -1.24 0.39 1.12
C ASN A 164 -0.42 0.72 2.39
N SER A 165 -0.99 0.54 3.59
CA SER A 165 -0.34 0.82 4.87
C SER A 165 -0.59 -0.31 5.88
N ASN A 166 0.16 -0.31 6.99
CA ASN A 166 0.06 -1.33 8.04
C ASN A 166 0.09 -2.77 7.48
N LYS A 167 1.05 -3.11 6.61
CA LYS A 167 1.11 -4.43 5.94
C LYS A 167 1.06 -5.61 6.93
N LEU A 168 0.51 -6.73 6.47
CA LEU A 168 0.45 -7.99 7.21
C LEU A 168 1.85 -8.61 7.31
N THR A 169 2.15 -9.19 8.46
CA THR A 169 3.45 -9.79 8.74
C THR A 169 3.35 -11.19 9.36
N GLY A 170 2.16 -11.57 9.83
CA GLY A 170 1.94 -12.78 10.62
C GLY A 170 2.56 -12.73 12.01
N GLN A 171 3.13 -11.58 12.41
CA GLN A 171 3.89 -11.44 13.65
C GLN A 171 3.41 -10.24 14.48
N VAL A 172 3.52 -10.37 15.80
CA VAL A 172 3.18 -9.28 16.70
C VAL A 172 4.17 -8.15 16.51
N LYS A 173 3.67 -6.97 16.15
CA LYS A 173 4.52 -5.78 15.98
C LYS A 173 5.11 -5.37 17.32
N ARG A 174 6.44 -5.44 17.44
CA ARG A 174 7.19 -5.10 18.66
C ARG A 174 8.10 -3.90 18.43
N LYS A 175 8.39 -3.15 19.50
CA LYS A 175 9.34 -2.03 19.44
C LYS A 175 10.71 -2.57 19.02
N LYS A 176 11.37 -1.90 18.08
CA LYS A 176 12.78 -2.18 17.79
C LYS A 176 13.62 -1.85 19.02
N VAL A 177 14.18 -2.87 19.66
CA VAL A 177 15.14 -2.72 20.74
C VAL A 177 16.53 -2.89 20.15
N TYR A 178 17.34 -1.84 20.19
CA TYR A 178 18.73 -1.90 19.79
C TYR A 178 19.55 -2.57 20.90
N HIS A 179 19.47 -3.90 20.97
CA HIS A 179 20.10 -4.71 22.02
C HIS A 179 21.58 -4.36 22.18
N ARG A 180 22.35 -4.32 21.09
CA ARG A 180 23.77 -3.95 21.11
C ARG A 180 24.07 -2.57 21.71
N ALA A 181 23.34 -1.52 21.32
CA ALA A 181 23.54 -0.18 21.86
C ALA A 181 23.23 -0.11 23.36
N LYS A 182 22.17 -0.81 23.78
CA LYS A 182 21.78 -0.92 25.19
C LYS A 182 22.78 -1.79 25.98
N ALA A 183 23.30 -2.86 25.38
CA ALA A 183 24.31 -3.75 25.94
C ALA A 183 25.64 -3.01 26.16
N ILE A 184 26.11 -2.22 25.18
CA ILE A 184 27.28 -1.33 25.35
C ILE A 184 27.07 -0.38 26.54
N LYS A 185 25.89 0.24 26.66
CA LYS A 185 25.59 1.15 27.78
C LYS A 185 25.59 0.41 29.12
N ARG A 186 24.99 -0.78 29.22
CA ARG A 186 24.97 -1.58 30.45
C ARG A 186 26.35 -2.12 30.83
N ALA A 187 27.08 -2.66 29.86
CA ALA A 187 28.45 -3.16 30.05
C ALA A 187 29.36 -2.05 30.55
N ARG A 188 29.23 -0.84 29.99
CA ARG A 188 29.98 0.34 30.45
C ARG A 188 29.63 0.70 31.90
N ASN A 189 28.35 0.75 32.25
CA ASN A 189 27.93 1.06 33.62
C ASN A 189 28.43 0.02 34.62
N ARG A 190 28.34 -1.28 34.27
CA ARG A 190 28.83 -2.40 35.08
C ARG A 190 30.33 -2.31 35.35
N LEU A 191 31.13 -2.01 34.31
CA LEU A 191 32.58 -1.85 34.46
C LEU A 191 32.92 -0.66 35.38
N ILE A 192 32.19 0.46 35.24
CA ILE A 192 32.37 1.63 36.11
C ILE A 192 32.04 1.30 37.57
N GLU A 193 30.95 0.56 37.83
CA GLU A 193 30.59 0.10 39.18
C GLU A 193 31.64 -0.82 39.80
N GLN A 194 32.38 -1.57 38.97
CA GLN A 194 33.51 -2.42 39.39
C GLN A 194 34.84 -1.64 39.50
N GLY A 195 34.83 -0.31 39.29
CA GLY A 195 36.03 0.53 39.32
C GLY A 195 36.93 0.40 38.09
N ILE A 196 36.44 -0.19 37.00
CA ILE A 196 37.18 -0.41 35.76
C ILE A 196 36.83 0.67 34.73
N PHE A 197 37.78 1.56 34.44
CA PHE A 197 37.60 2.69 33.53
C PHE A 197 38.15 2.41 32.12
N ARG A 198 37.55 1.46 31.41
CA ARG A 198 37.84 1.18 30.00
C ARG A 198 36.56 1.09 29.18
N PHE A 199 36.69 1.15 27.85
CA PHE A 199 35.56 0.87 26.97
C PHE A 199 35.23 -0.65 27.02
N PRO A 200 33.94 -1.04 27.01
CA PRO A 200 33.54 -2.45 26.97
C PRO A 200 34.15 -3.15 25.75
N ASP A 201 34.72 -4.33 25.96
CA ASP A 201 35.20 -5.16 24.86
C ASP A 201 34.07 -6.04 24.29
N GLY A 202 34.38 -6.84 23.27
CA GLY A 202 33.40 -7.72 22.64
C GLY A 202 32.73 -8.68 23.63
N LYS A 203 33.49 -9.22 24.60
CA LYS A 203 32.96 -10.17 25.59
C LYS A 203 32.03 -9.47 26.59
N ASP A 204 32.38 -8.27 27.04
CA ASP A 204 31.54 -7.49 27.94
C ASP A 204 30.17 -7.16 27.30
N ILE A 205 30.18 -6.83 26.00
CA ILE A 205 28.97 -6.48 25.24
C ILE A 205 28.13 -7.74 25.00
N GLU A 206 28.75 -8.84 24.57
CA GLU A 206 28.08 -10.12 24.28
C GLU A 206 27.42 -10.69 25.53
N GLU A 207 28.04 -10.58 26.70
CA GLU A 207 27.48 -11.06 27.96
C GLU A 207 26.21 -10.27 28.35
N GLU A 208 26.20 -8.95 28.15
CA GLU A 208 25.01 -8.11 28.40
C GLU A 208 23.94 -8.28 27.31
N GLU A 209 24.34 -8.54 26.07
CA GLU A 209 23.42 -8.82 24.95
C GLU A 209 22.72 -10.17 25.13
N ALA A 210 23.43 -11.21 25.57
CA ALA A 210 22.87 -12.52 25.90
C ALA A 210 21.82 -12.43 27.02
N LYS A 211 22.07 -11.62 28.06
CA LYS A 211 21.09 -11.35 29.13
C LYS A 211 19.83 -10.65 28.63
N MET A 212 19.94 -9.83 27.58
CA MET A 212 18.79 -9.10 27.01
C MET A 212 18.01 -9.89 25.97
N ASN A 213 18.63 -10.85 25.29
CA ASN A 213 17.94 -11.71 24.30
C ASN A 213 16.89 -12.64 24.93
N LEU A 214 16.86 -12.76 26.26
CA LEU A 214 15.87 -13.55 27.00
C LEU A 214 14.50 -12.84 27.15
N THR A 215 14.42 -11.53 26.89
CA THR A 215 13.17 -10.77 27.06
C THR A 215 12.67 -10.25 25.72
N LEU A 216 11.47 -10.67 25.30
CA LEU A 216 10.84 -10.14 24.10
C LEU A 216 10.63 -8.63 24.23
N ALA A 217 10.93 -7.90 23.16
CA ALA A 217 10.65 -6.47 23.08
C ALA A 217 9.15 -6.20 23.33
N PRO A 218 8.79 -5.09 23.99
CA PRO A 218 7.39 -4.76 24.23
C PRO A 218 6.63 -4.61 22.91
N THR A 219 5.36 -5.02 22.91
CA THR A 219 4.50 -4.85 21.73
C THR A 219 4.28 -3.36 21.46
N LEU A 220 4.09 -3.01 20.18
CA LEU A 220 3.77 -1.64 19.77
C LEU A 220 2.32 -1.30 20.08
N GLU A 221 1.44 -2.27 19.94
CA GLU A 221 0.00 -2.17 20.17
C GLU A 221 -0.46 -3.40 20.97
N PRO A 222 -1.54 -3.29 21.77
CA PRO A 222 -2.18 -4.47 22.38
C PRO A 222 -2.78 -5.37 21.28
N LEU A 223 -2.87 -6.67 21.55
CA LEU A 223 -3.53 -7.60 20.64
C LEU A 223 -5.04 -7.34 20.65
N ASP A 224 -5.65 -7.51 19.48
CA ASP A 224 -7.11 -7.51 19.37
C ASP A 224 -7.68 -8.78 20.05
N PRO A 225 -8.97 -8.80 20.42
CA PRO A 225 -9.58 -9.90 21.17
C PRO A 225 -9.51 -11.28 20.49
N ASP A 226 -9.34 -11.32 19.17
CA ASP A 226 -9.17 -12.54 18.40
C ASP A 226 -7.78 -13.20 18.57
N GLY A 227 -6.84 -12.52 19.22
CA GLY A 227 -5.50 -13.03 19.51
C GLY A 227 -4.59 -13.13 18.28
N LEU A 228 -5.00 -12.62 17.11
CA LEU A 228 -4.19 -12.68 15.91
C LEU A 228 -3.03 -11.67 15.97
N PRO A 229 -1.86 -11.98 15.37
CA PRO A 229 -0.66 -11.16 15.55
C PRO A 229 -0.72 -9.77 14.89
N ASP A 230 -1.28 -9.71 13.68
CA ASP A 230 -1.54 -8.44 12.99
C ASP A 230 -2.90 -7.89 13.47
N PRO A 231 -3.06 -6.57 13.63
CA PRO A 231 -4.32 -5.99 14.09
C PRO A 231 -5.38 -5.90 12.97
N ALA A 232 -6.65 -5.93 13.35
CA ALA A 232 -7.80 -5.66 12.49
C ALA A 232 -7.90 -4.15 12.19
N MET A 233 -7.89 -3.80 10.91
CA MET A 233 -7.82 -2.45 10.37
C MET A 233 -9.10 -2.03 9.66
N TRP A 234 -9.99 -2.95 9.28
CA TRP A 234 -11.18 -2.62 8.51
C TRP A 234 -12.40 -2.53 9.41
N SER A 235 -12.60 -1.36 10.02
CA SER A 235 -13.83 -1.07 10.76
C SER A 235 -14.84 -0.33 9.90
N HIS A 236 -14.39 0.57 9.03
CA HIS A 236 -15.25 1.47 8.26
C HIS A 236 -14.74 1.61 6.82
N LEU A 237 -15.68 1.80 5.90
CA LEU A 237 -15.43 2.15 4.50
C LEU A 237 -15.88 3.58 4.24
N LEU A 238 -14.95 4.43 3.79
CA LEU A 238 -15.20 5.80 3.35
C LEU A 238 -15.28 5.85 1.81
N SER A 239 -16.46 6.11 1.28
CA SER A 239 -16.74 6.07 -0.16
C SER A 239 -17.12 7.44 -0.71
N PHE A 240 -16.74 7.70 -1.96
CA PHE A 240 -17.11 8.94 -2.65
C PHE A 240 -18.53 8.82 -3.22
N ASN A 241 -19.33 9.86 -3.05
CA ASN A 241 -20.69 9.89 -3.55
C ASN A 241 -20.69 10.01 -5.09
N THR A 242 -21.32 9.07 -5.78
CA THR A 242 -21.39 9.02 -7.25
C THR A 242 -22.12 10.22 -7.86
N THR A 243 -23.01 10.87 -7.09
CA THR A 243 -23.69 12.12 -7.50
C THR A 243 -22.80 13.36 -7.39
N SER A 244 -21.69 13.27 -6.65
CA SER A 244 -20.76 14.39 -6.48
C SER A 244 -19.86 14.56 -7.70
N ARG A 245 -19.57 15.82 -8.06
CA ARG A 245 -18.62 16.13 -9.12
C ARG A 245 -17.22 15.68 -8.70
N ARG A 246 -16.51 14.98 -9.59
CA ARG A 246 -15.15 14.45 -9.34
C ARG A 246 -14.13 15.48 -8.84
N VAL A 247 -14.31 16.78 -9.12
CA VAL A 247 -13.46 17.86 -8.58
C VAL A 247 -13.44 17.91 -7.05
N PHE A 248 -14.48 17.38 -6.38
CA PHE A 248 -14.57 17.28 -4.93
C PHE A 248 -13.95 15.99 -4.36
N TYR A 249 -13.53 15.06 -5.22
CA TYR A 249 -12.81 13.87 -4.79
C TYR A 249 -11.41 14.26 -4.33
N LYS A 250 -11.17 14.15 -3.03
CA LYS A 250 -9.89 14.50 -2.42
C LYS A 250 -9.59 13.58 -1.24
N ILE A 251 -8.62 12.71 -1.43
CA ILE A 251 -8.01 11.90 -0.37
C ILE A 251 -6.72 12.60 0.07
N GLN A 252 -6.56 12.85 1.36
CA GLN A 252 -5.35 13.48 1.89
C GLN A 252 -4.61 12.54 2.82
N PRO A 253 -3.27 12.53 2.79
CA PRO A 253 -2.50 11.88 3.82
C PRO A 253 -2.41 12.76 5.07
N TYR A 254 -2.52 12.16 6.25
CA TYR A 254 -2.35 12.85 7.54
C TYR A 254 -1.78 11.92 8.61
N ARG A 255 -1.44 12.49 9.77
CA ARG A 255 -1.14 11.76 11.01
C ARG A 255 -2.32 11.90 11.96
N ALA A 256 -2.68 10.80 12.62
CA ALA A 256 -3.87 10.71 13.47
C ALA A 256 -3.52 10.55 14.97
N THR A 257 -2.41 11.14 15.39
CA THR A 257 -1.94 11.18 16.78
C THR A 257 -2.95 11.93 17.67
N PRO A 258 -3.20 11.48 18.93
CA PRO A 258 -2.60 10.30 19.59
C PRO A 258 -3.35 8.97 19.35
N GLN A 259 -4.47 8.97 18.63
CA GLN A 259 -5.29 7.77 18.43
C GLN A 259 -4.56 6.68 17.62
N PHE A 260 -3.71 7.09 16.70
CA PHE A 260 -2.81 6.20 15.96
C PHE A 260 -1.35 6.63 16.19
N PRO A 261 -0.39 5.69 16.11
CA PRO A 261 1.03 6.02 16.25
C PRO A 261 1.51 7.07 15.23
N ASP A 262 2.46 7.93 15.60
CA ASP A 262 3.00 9.00 14.74
C ASP A 262 3.57 8.50 13.39
N TRP A 263 4.05 7.26 13.37
CA TRP A 263 4.61 6.63 12.17
C TRP A 263 3.53 6.08 11.23
N GLN A 264 2.30 5.89 11.70
CA GLN A 264 1.18 5.39 10.91
C GLN A 264 0.65 6.53 10.03
N ARG A 265 0.88 6.42 8.72
CA ARG A 265 0.28 7.32 7.73
C ARG A 265 -1.18 6.91 7.53
N CYS A 266 -2.09 7.87 7.69
CA CYS A 266 -3.52 7.70 7.45
C CYS A 266 -3.93 8.41 6.17
N TYR A 267 -4.93 7.87 5.48
CA TYR A 267 -5.52 8.44 4.27
C TYR A 267 -7.01 8.72 4.45
N GLY A 268 -7.56 9.61 3.62
CA GLY A 268 -8.97 9.96 3.60
C GLY A 268 -9.27 11.16 4.49
N GLN A 269 -10.25 11.03 5.38
CA GLN A 269 -10.72 12.10 6.25
C GLN A 269 -10.61 11.69 7.71
N ARG A 270 -9.98 12.52 8.54
CA ARG A 270 -9.78 12.21 9.97
C ARG A 270 -11.12 12.06 10.72
N GLU A 271 -12.07 12.94 10.40
CA GLU A 271 -13.40 12.97 10.99
C GLU A 271 -14.42 12.58 9.94
N LEU A 272 -15.16 11.51 10.19
CA LEU A 272 -16.16 10.99 9.27
C LEU A 272 -17.44 11.83 9.34
N GLY A 273 -18.18 11.92 8.24
CA GLY A 273 -19.46 12.62 8.17
C GLY A 273 -19.39 14.16 8.05
N LYS A 274 -18.19 14.75 8.03
CA LYS A 274 -18.02 16.22 7.84
C LYS A 274 -18.00 16.68 6.38
N ASN A 275 -17.86 15.76 5.44
CA ASN A 275 -17.76 16.07 4.02
C ASN A 275 -18.94 15.45 3.28
N ASP A 276 -19.83 16.30 2.75
CA ASP A 276 -21.06 15.89 2.07
C ASP A 276 -20.81 15.09 0.78
N HIS A 277 -19.58 15.11 0.26
CA HIS A 277 -19.19 14.35 -0.93
C HIS A 277 -18.77 12.91 -0.64
N PHE A 278 -18.65 12.54 0.64
CA PHE A 278 -18.29 11.20 1.06
C PHE A 278 -19.30 10.65 2.05
N TYR A 279 -19.53 9.35 1.98
CA TYR A 279 -20.36 8.64 2.94
C TYR A 279 -19.55 7.50 3.55
N THR A 280 -20.01 7.03 4.71
CA THR A 280 -19.33 5.99 5.48
C THR A 280 -20.28 4.82 5.68
N GLN A 281 -19.74 3.61 5.58
CA GLN A 281 -20.42 2.37 5.93
C GLN A 281 -19.59 1.63 6.98
N GLU A 282 -20.26 0.93 7.89
CA GLU A 282 -19.56 -0.03 8.74
C GLU A 282 -19.09 -1.21 7.87
N PHE A 283 -17.83 -1.60 8.04
CA PHE A 283 -17.26 -2.70 7.27
C PHE A 283 -17.94 -4.03 7.62
N ALA A 284 -18.49 -4.15 8.83
CA ALA A 284 -19.24 -5.31 9.30
C ALA A 284 -20.50 -5.61 8.47
N ASP A 285 -21.12 -4.58 7.89
CA ASP A 285 -22.35 -4.69 7.10
C ASP A 285 -22.09 -5.13 5.63
N LEU A 286 -20.82 -5.21 5.23
CA LEU A 286 -20.43 -5.59 3.87
C LEU A 286 -20.45 -7.12 3.72
N PRO A 287 -20.79 -7.65 2.53
CA PRO A 287 -20.89 -9.10 2.30
C PRO A 287 -19.55 -9.85 2.43
N TYR A 288 -18.44 -9.12 2.48
CA TYR A 288 -17.06 -9.62 2.64
C TYR A 288 -16.43 -9.18 3.96
N SER A 289 -17.23 -8.85 4.99
CA SER A 289 -16.75 -8.37 6.29
C SER A 289 -15.78 -9.34 6.99
N GLY A 290 -15.94 -10.65 6.77
CA GLY A 290 -15.04 -11.68 7.32
C GLY A 290 -13.68 -11.82 6.62
N LEU A 291 -13.44 -11.11 5.51
CA LEU A 291 -12.25 -11.26 4.69
C LEU A 291 -10.97 -10.86 5.44
N GLU A 292 -11.01 -9.82 6.29
CA GLU A 292 -9.82 -9.37 7.01
C GLU A 292 -9.28 -10.45 7.97
N THR A 293 -10.19 -11.12 8.67
CA THR A 293 -9.84 -12.19 9.60
C THR A 293 -9.17 -13.35 8.87
N GLN A 294 -9.69 -13.73 7.70
CA GLN A 294 -9.11 -14.81 6.89
C GLN A 294 -7.69 -14.48 6.43
N ILE A 295 -7.45 -13.26 5.90
CA ILE A 295 -6.12 -12.88 5.43
C ILE A 295 -5.11 -12.73 6.58
N ARG A 296 -5.56 -12.29 7.77
CA ARG A 296 -4.71 -12.25 8.98
C ARG A 296 -4.36 -13.65 9.46
N GLN A 297 -5.28 -14.60 9.39
CA GLN A 297 -4.99 -16.01 9.68
C GLN A 297 -3.95 -16.58 8.71
N PHE A 298 -4.11 -16.38 7.40
CA PHE A 298 -3.12 -16.84 6.42
C PHE A 298 -1.73 -16.24 6.64
N ALA A 299 -1.65 -14.97 7.03
CA ALA A 299 -0.37 -14.35 7.37
C ALA A 299 0.29 -15.04 8.59
N GLN A 300 -0.50 -15.36 9.64
CA GLN A 300 -0.01 -16.11 10.80
C GLN A 300 0.46 -17.53 10.40
N ASP A 301 -0.34 -18.25 9.62
CA ASP A 301 -0.04 -19.60 9.17
C ASP A 301 1.26 -19.64 8.35
N ALA A 302 1.49 -18.64 7.49
CA ALA A 302 2.72 -18.53 6.71
C ALA A 302 3.98 -18.45 7.59
N ILE A 303 3.91 -17.74 8.72
CA ILE A 303 5.02 -17.66 9.68
C ILE A 303 5.21 -18.98 10.42
N GLN A 304 4.13 -19.68 10.75
CA GLN A 304 4.21 -21.00 11.38
C GLN A 304 4.85 -22.04 10.46
N ILE A 305 4.50 -22.01 9.16
CA ILE A 305 5.11 -22.88 8.15
C ILE A 305 6.60 -22.58 8.02
N GLN A 306 6.98 -21.30 7.95
CA GLN A 306 8.39 -20.90 7.86
C GLN A 306 9.21 -21.34 9.09
N ALA A 307 8.61 -21.41 10.28
CA ALA A 307 9.29 -21.88 11.48
C ALA A 307 9.54 -23.40 11.51
N GLN A 308 8.89 -24.16 10.62
CA GLN A 308 9.01 -25.63 10.53
C GLN A 308 10.01 -26.09 9.45
N THR A 309 10.47 -25.18 8.58
CA THR A 309 11.44 -25.42 7.50
C THR A 309 12.83 -24.92 7.87
#